data_AF-A0A165EVT0-F1
#
_entry.id   AF-A0A165EVT0-F1
#
_cell.length_a   1.000
_cell.length_b   1.000
_cell.length_c   1.000
_cell.angle_alpha   90.00
_cell.angle_beta   90.00
_cell.angle_gamma   90.00
#
_symmetry.space_group_name_H-M   'P 1'
#
loop_
_entity.id
_entity.type
_entity.pdbx_description
1 polymer ?
#
loop_
_entity_poly.entity_id
_entity_poly.type
_entity_poly.pdbx_seq_one_letter_code
_entity_poly.pdbx_strand_id
1 'polypeptide(L)'
;MSVQLTEHRFLKIHYELKETWKQTTDYLLCSPDFHGHPRRDCVVLATDDPAKPVFGRLLLLFTYTVDNVKYPLALVEPFDGQGQHGQWWLKRDIDVGFYHLYSNPHIPSEIFSIYSIIRGALIVPDFTKEGEYLIVDVVDADMFLRIKELFSRVEM
;
A
#
# COMPACT_ATOMS: atom_id res chain seq x y z
N MET A 1 -18.66 -29.25 -1.68
CA MET A 1 -17.86 -28.02 -1.60
C MET A 1 -18.45 -27.14 -0.52
N SER A 2 -17.80 -27.08 0.64
CA SER A 2 -18.14 -26.10 1.67
C SER A 2 -17.24 -24.89 1.49
N VAL A 3 -17.86 -23.73 1.30
CA VAL A 3 -17.16 -22.46 1.11
C VAL A 3 -17.50 -21.58 2.30
N GLN A 4 -16.49 -21.00 2.94
CA GLN A 4 -16.65 -20.09 4.07
C GLN A 4 -15.81 -18.84 3.86
N LEU A 5 -16.45 -17.67 4.01
CA LEU A 5 -15.79 -16.37 4.05
C LEU A 5 -15.78 -15.87 5.49
N THR A 6 -14.63 -15.47 6.01
CA THR A 6 -14.50 -14.85 7.33
C THR A 6 -13.81 -13.50 7.20
N GLU A 7 -14.50 -12.42 7.57
CA GLU A 7 -13.94 -11.06 7.61
C GLU A 7 -12.99 -10.89 8.81
N HIS A 8 -11.92 -10.12 8.59
CA HIS A 8 -10.98 -9.64 9.60
C HIS A 8 -10.83 -8.12 9.48
N ARG A 9 -10.40 -7.48 10.56
CA ARG A 9 -10.22 -6.00 10.60
C ARG A 9 -8.82 -5.56 11.01
N PHE A 10 -7.94 -6.53 11.26
CA PHE A 10 -6.62 -6.33 11.81
C PHE A 10 -5.65 -7.34 11.20
N LEU A 11 -4.48 -6.88 10.81
CA LEU A 11 -3.38 -7.70 10.34
C LEU A 11 -2.09 -7.27 11.03
N LYS A 12 -1.39 -8.24 11.61
CA LYS A 12 -0.04 -8.05 12.14
C LYS A 12 0.95 -8.58 11.11
N ILE A 13 1.84 -7.72 10.64
CA ILE A 13 2.87 -8.10 9.66
C ILE A 13 4.26 -7.92 10.23
N HIS A 14 5.16 -8.81 9.82
CA HIS A 14 6.56 -8.81 10.21
C HIS A 14 7.40 -8.59 8.98
N TYR A 15 8.29 -7.61 9.03
CA TYR A 15 9.16 -7.27 7.89
C TYR A 15 10.53 -6.84 8.39
N GLU A 16 11.52 -6.95 7.50
CA GLU A 16 12.88 -6.50 7.76
C GLU A 16 13.02 -5.02 7.35
N LEU A 17 13.54 -4.21 8.28
CA LEU A 17 13.90 -2.82 8.03
C LEU A 17 15.12 -2.73 7.11
N LYS A 18 15.07 -1.87 6.09
CA LYS A 18 16.21 -1.61 5.20
C LYS A 18 17.37 -0.90 5.88
N GLU A 19 17.08 -0.08 6.89
CA GLU A 19 18.12 0.70 7.59
C GLU A 19 18.98 -0.16 8.51
N THR A 20 18.37 -1.12 9.22
CA THR A 20 19.02 -1.85 10.32
C THR A 20 19.11 -3.35 10.11
N TRP A 21 18.46 -3.88 9.07
CA TRP A 21 18.27 -5.32 8.83
C TRP A 21 17.65 -6.08 10.01
N LYS A 22 16.90 -5.37 10.85
CA LYS A 22 16.17 -5.95 11.97
C LYS A 22 14.72 -6.17 11.59
N GLN A 23 14.16 -7.24 12.12
CA GLN A 23 12.72 -7.47 12.03
C GLN A 23 11.98 -6.44 12.88
N THR A 24 10.94 -5.84 12.30
CA THR A 24 9.98 -4.99 12.97
C THR A 24 8.55 -5.50 12.74
N THR A 25 7.55 -4.81 13.26
CA THR A 25 6.14 -5.17 13.14
C THR A 25 5.28 -3.96 12.84
N ASP A 26 4.44 -4.07 11.81
CA ASP A 26 3.33 -3.15 11.59
C ASP A 26 2.01 -3.80 12.01
N TYR A 27 1.11 -2.95 12.51
CA TYR A 27 -0.24 -3.29 12.92
C TYR A 27 -1.23 -2.56 12.02
N LEU A 28 -1.79 -3.28 11.05
CA LEU A 28 -2.65 -2.72 10.02
C LEU A 28 -4.13 -2.92 10.36
N LEU A 29 -4.92 -1.88 10.13
CA LEU A 29 -6.35 -1.83 10.42
C LEU A 29 -7.17 -1.44 9.18
N CYS A 30 -8.34 -2.07 9.03
CA CYS A 30 -9.34 -1.73 8.02
C CYS A 30 -10.76 -1.68 8.62
N SER A 31 -10.89 -1.14 9.82
CA SER A 31 -12.18 -1.12 10.53
C SER A 31 -13.14 -0.08 9.93
N PRO A 32 -14.39 -0.44 9.61
CA PRO A 32 -15.40 0.51 9.14
C PRO A 32 -15.84 1.49 10.24
N ASP A 33 -15.64 1.13 11.50
CA ASP A 33 -15.92 1.96 12.67
C ASP A 33 -14.73 1.91 13.64
N PHE A 34 -13.99 3.01 13.70
CA PHE A 34 -12.87 3.26 14.59
C PHE A 34 -13.07 4.64 15.21
N HIS A 35 -13.62 4.68 16.43
CA HIS A 35 -14.03 5.91 17.10
C HIS A 35 -15.04 6.76 16.27
N GLY A 36 -16.00 6.12 15.59
CA GLY A 36 -17.03 6.81 14.82
C GLY A 36 -16.62 7.16 13.38
N HIS A 37 -15.40 6.78 12.97
CA HIS A 37 -14.91 7.01 11.61
C HIS A 37 -14.27 5.73 11.04
N PRO A 38 -14.35 5.48 9.72
CA PRO A 38 -13.63 4.38 9.11
C PRO A 38 -12.12 4.61 9.20
N ARG A 39 -11.37 3.57 9.56
CA ARG A 39 -9.91 3.57 9.52
C ARG A 39 -9.42 2.51 8.54
N ARG A 40 -8.70 2.97 7.53
CA ARG A 40 -8.12 2.14 6.46
C ARG A 40 -6.66 2.52 6.31
N ASP A 41 -5.79 1.69 6.87
CA ASP A 41 -4.35 1.92 6.78
C ASP A 41 -3.86 1.67 5.34
N CYS A 42 -2.79 2.36 4.94
CA CYS A 42 -2.17 2.17 3.63
C CYS A 42 -1.02 1.17 3.72
N VAL A 43 -0.74 0.49 2.61
CA VAL A 43 0.21 -0.63 2.52
C VAL A 43 1.09 -0.53 1.29
N VAL A 44 2.26 -1.17 1.38
CA VAL A 44 3.14 -1.48 0.24
C VAL A 44 3.01 -2.96 -0.08
N LEU A 45 2.68 -3.28 -1.33
CA LEU A 45 2.49 -4.62 -1.85
C LEU A 45 3.64 -5.00 -2.78
N ALA A 46 4.21 -6.18 -2.58
CA ALA A 46 5.12 -6.81 -3.52
C ALA A 46 4.35 -7.25 -4.77
N THR A 47 5.00 -7.09 -5.92
CA THR A 47 4.58 -7.66 -7.20
C THR A 47 5.63 -8.65 -7.68
N ASP A 48 5.37 -9.32 -8.81
CA ASP A 48 6.35 -10.21 -9.45
C ASP A 48 7.64 -9.48 -9.86
N ASP A 49 7.58 -8.16 -10.04
CA ASP A 49 8.73 -7.29 -10.28
C ASP A 49 9.06 -6.51 -8.99
N PRO A 50 10.12 -6.85 -8.24
CA PRO A 50 10.51 -6.15 -7.03
C PRO A 50 10.83 -4.65 -7.24
N ALA A 51 11.06 -4.21 -8.48
CA ALA A 51 11.25 -2.80 -8.81
C ALA A 51 9.93 -2.01 -8.92
N LYS A 52 8.78 -2.68 -8.88
CA LYS A 52 7.45 -2.09 -9.08
C LYS A 52 6.46 -2.54 -8.01
N PRO A 53 6.69 -2.20 -6.73
CA PRO A 53 5.69 -2.43 -5.70
C PRO A 53 4.46 -1.55 -5.95
N VAL A 54 3.31 -2.01 -5.47
CA VAL A 54 2.07 -1.26 -5.50
C VAL A 54 1.81 -0.66 -4.14
N PHE A 55 1.53 0.64 -4.09
CA PHE A 55 1.01 1.30 -2.90
C PHE A 55 -0.50 1.28 -2.96
N GLY A 56 -1.18 1.16 -1.82
CA GLY A 56 -2.63 1.16 -1.81
C GLY A 56 -3.23 1.27 -0.42
N ARG A 57 -4.56 1.39 -0.37
CA ARG A 57 -5.33 1.47 0.87
C ARG A 57 -6.03 0.15 1.16
N LEU A 58 -5.85 -0.36 2.37
CA LEU A 58 -6.46 -1.61 2.81
C LEU A 58 -7.97 -1.39 3.09
N LEU A 59 -8.82 -1.99 2.27
CA LEU A 59 -10.27 -1.86 2.39
C LEU A 59 -10.90 -2.96 3.25
N LEU A 60 -10.42 -4.20 3.10
CA LEU A 60 -10.97 -5.37 3.78
C LEU A 60 -9.90 -6.46 3.93
N LEU A 61 -9.90 -7.16 5.04
CA LEU A 61 -9.17 -8.42 5.21
C LEU A 61 -10.17 -9.55 5.32
N PHE A 62 -9.91 -10.69 4.69
CA PHE A 62 -10.77 -11.85 4.79
C PHE A 62 -10.01 -13.15 4.58
N THR A 63 -10.55 -14.24 5.11
CA THR A 63 -10.11 -15.60 4.78
C THR A 63 -11.19 -16.27 3.97
N TYR A 64 -10.83 -16.71 2.77
CA TYR A 64 -11.65 -17.58 1.94
C TYR A 64 -11.24 -19.03 2.20
N THR A 65 -12.16 -19.90 2.60
CA THR A 65 -11.86 -21.31 2.92
C THR A 65 -12.59 -22.23 1.95
N VAL A 66 -11.84 -23.09 1.24
CA VAL A 66 -12.38 -24.11 0.32
C VAL A 66 -11.86 -25.46 0.77
N ASP A 67 -12.78 -26.38 1.09
CA ASP A 67 -12.46 -27.75 1.52
C ASP A 67 -11.33 -27.79 2.59
N ASN A 68 -11.48 -26.96 3.63
CA ASN A 68 -10.53 -26.72 4.74
C ASN A 68 -9.20 -26.02 4.39
N VAL A 69 -8.96 -25.63 3.14
CA VAL A 69 -7.79 -24.83 2.75
C VAL A 69 -8.12 -23.35 2.90
N LYS A 70 -7.32 -22.63 3.70
CA LYS A 70 -7.51 -21.20 4.00
C LYS A 70 -6.65 -20.33 3.08
N TYR A 71 -7.29 -19.37 2.43
CA TYR A 71 -6.66 -18.34 1.61
C TYR A 71 -6.87 -16.99 2.29
N PRO A 72 -5.87 -16.48 3.03
CA PRO A 72 -5.95 -15.16 3.62
C PRO A 72 -5.67 -14.09 2.56
N LEU A 73 -6.62 -13.19 2.39
CA LEU A 73 -6.68 -12.23 1.29
C LEU A 73 -6.99 -10.83 1.83
N ALA A 74 -6.59 -9.83 1.06
CA ALA A 74 -6.85 -8.42 1.30
C ALA A 74 -7.52 -7.81 0.07
N LEU A 75 -8.58 -7.03 0.26
CA LEU A 75 -9.09 -6.12 -0.75
C LEU A 75 -8.38 -4.79 -0.56
N VAL A 76 -7.70 -4.32 -1.60
CA VAL A 76 -6.89 -3.09 -1.58
C VAL A 76 -7.33 -2.18 -2.71
N GLU A 77 -7.46 -0.90 -2.45
CA GLU A 77 -7.54 0.15 -3.47
C GLU A 77 -6.12 0.52 -3.89
N PRO A 78 -5.64 0.10 -5.09
CA PRO A 78 -4.30 0.42 -5.55
C PRO A 78 -4.18 1.89 -5.95
N PHE A 79 -3.00 2.45 -5.74
CA PHE A 79 -2.63 3.82 -6.12
C PHE A 79 -1.61 3.83 -7.27
N ASP A 80 -1.84 3.01 -8.28
CA ASP A 80 -1.03 2.82 -9.49
C ASP A 80 -1.63 3.49 -10.74
N GLY A 81 -2.59 4.38 -10.53
CA GLY A 81 -3.20 5.19 -11.58
C GLY A 81 -2.20 6.13 -12.24
N GLN A 82 -2.63 6.70 -13.37
CA GLN A 82 -1.88 7.77 -14.02
C GLN A 82 -2.38 9.12 -13.51
N GLY A 83 -1.44 9.98 -13.11
CA GLY A 83 -1.77 11.37 -12.80
C GLY A 83 -2.33 12.10 -14.01
N GLN A 84 -3.13 13.14 -13.74
CA GLN A 84 -3.68 14.03 -14.78
C GLN A 84 -2.58 14.78 -15.56
N HIS A 85 -1.37 14.72 -15.04
CA HIS A 85 -0.19 15.39 -15.52
C HIS A 85 0.80 14.35 -16.06
N GLY A 86 1.19 14.51 -17.33
CA GLY A 86 2.18 13.63 -17.97
C GLY A 86 3.53 13.65 -17.26
N GLN A 87 4.48 12.83 -17.74
CA GLN A 87 5.75 12.52 -17.08
C GLN A 87 6.64 13.70 -16.64
N TRP A 88 6.36 14.92 -17.10
CA TRP A 88 7.16 16.10 -16.80
C TRP A 88 6.99 16.64 -15.36
N TRP A 89 5.82 16.44 -14.73
CA TRP A 89 5.62 16.85 -13.33
C TRP A 89 6.33 15.92 -12.35
N LEU A 90 6.31 14.61 -12.64
CA LEU A 90 7.02 13.59 -11.85
C LEU A 90 8.49 13.94 -11.62
N LYS A 91 9.17 14.54 -12.61
CA LYS A 91 10.57 14.91 -12.47
C LYS A 91 10.81 16.05 -11.46
N ARG A 92 9.97 17.09 -11.46
CA ARG A 92 10.08 18.20 -10.49
C ARG A 92 9.75 17.75 -9.07
N ASP A 93 8.75 16.88 -8.92
CA ASP A 93 8.35 16.40 -7.61
C ASP A 93 9.44 15.51 -7.00
N ILE A 94 10.08 14.66 -7.82
CA ILE A 94 11.26 13.89 -7.41
C ILE A 94 12.41 14.81 -7.01
N ASP A 95 12.67 15.90 -7.75
CA ASP A 95 13.73 16.87 -7.43
C ASP A 95 13.57 17.50 -6.04
N VAL A 96 12.34 17.58 -5.51
CA VAL A 96 12.03 18.09 -4.17
C VAL A 96 11.68 16.97 -3.16
N GLY A 97 11.78 15.71 -3.55
CA GLY A 97 11.54 14.54 -2.69
C GLY A 97 10.07 14.18 -2.47
N PHE A 98 9.15 14.67 -3.32
CA PHE A 98 7.74 14.26 -3.28
C PHE A 98 7.46 13.10 -4.22
N TYR A 99 6.76 12.10 -3.69
CA TYR A 99 6.39 10.89 -4.42
C TYR A 99 4.87 10.80 -4.50
N HIS A 100 4.34 11.18 -5.67
CA HIS A 100 2.92 11.16 -5.96
C HIS A 100 2.43 9.76 -6.33
N LEU A 101 1.24 9.44 -5.84
CA LEU A 101 0.48 8.25 -6.14
C LEU A 101 -0.92 8.66 -6.60
N TYR A 102 -1.55 7.82 -7.41
CA TYR A 102 -2.82 8.17 -8.04
C TYR A 102 -3.80 7.00 -7.93
N SER A 103 -5.01 7.24 -7.45
CA SER A 103 -6.07 6.24 -7.56
C SER A 103 -6.46 6.05 -9.02
N ASN A 104 -6.73 4.81 -9.42
CA ASN A 104 -7.29 4.51 -10.73
C ASN A 104 -8.83 4.44 -10.64
N PRO A 105 -9.58 5.38 -11.25
CA PRO A 105 -11.04 5.36 -11.18
C PRO A 105 -11.67 4.15 -11.89
N HIS A 106 -10.94 3.50 -12.79
CA HIS A 106 -11.40 2.29 -13.49
C HIS A 106 -11.11 1.00 -12.72
N ILE A 107 -10.17 1.02 -11.78
CA ILE A 107 -9.79 -0.12 -10.95
C ILE A 107 -9.89 0.31 -9.49
N PRO A 108 -11.12 0.32 -8.93
CA PRO A 108 -11.34 0.86 -7.59
C PRO A 108 -10.78 -0.04 -6.48
N SER A 109 -10.61 -1.34 -6.75
CA SER A 109 -10.06 -2.29 -5.79
C SER A 109 -9.66 -3.60 -6.44
N GLU A 110 -8.61 -4.23 -5.92
CA GLU A 110 -8.11 -5.54 -6.31
C GLU A 110 -7.87 -6.44 -5.09
N ILE A 111 -7.88 -7.75 -5.32
CA ILE A 111 -7.63 -8.75 -4.28
C ILE A 111 -6.17 -9.15 -4.33
N PHE A 112 -5.49 -9.00 -3.21
CA PHE A 112 -4.11 -9.42 -3.00
C PHE A 112 -4.04 -10.53 -1.95
N SER A 113 -3.02 -11.39 -2.08
CA SER A 113 -2.61 -12.24 -0.97
C SER A 113 -2.11 -11.37 0.17
N ILE A 114 -2.46 -11.66 1.43
CA ILE A 114 -1.87 -10.89 2.55
C ILE A 114 -0.34 -11.07 2.62
N TYR A 115 0.18 -12.14 2.02
CA TYR A 115 1.62 -12.42 1.98
C TYR A 115 2.37 -11.51 1.00
N SER A 116 1.69 -10.80 0.11
CA SER A 116 2.33 -9.76 -0.71
C SER A 116 2.44 -8.43 0.04
N ILE A 117 1.77 -8.24 1.19
CA ILE A 117 1.92 -7.02 1.98
C ILE A 117 3.31 -7.01 2.60
N ILE A 118 4.15 -6.08 2.15
CA ILE A 118 5.49 -5.89 2.68
C ILE A 118 5.41 -5.19 4.03
N ARG A 119 4.72 -4.05 4.07
CA ARG A 119 4.60 -3.19 5.25
C ARG A 119 3.46 -2.18 5.13
N GLY A 120 3.16 -1.47 6.22
CA GLY A 120 2.32 -0.27 6.19
C GLY A 120 3.04 0.92 5.57
N ALA A 121 2.28 1.90 5.11
CA ALA A 121 2.80 3.15 4.55
C ALA A 121 2.00 4.34 5.07
N LEU A 122 2.70 5.44 5.39
CA LEU A 122 2.06 6.72 5.67
C LEU A 122 1.82 7.44 4.33
N ILE A 123 0.55 7.50 3.93
CA ILE A 123 0.11 8.12 2.68
C ILE A 123 -0.98 9.12 3.01
N VAL A 124 -0.85 10.34 2.49
CA VAL A 124 -1.80 11.44 2.71
C VAL A 124 -2.44 11.86 1.39
N PRO A 125 -3.74 12.24 1.39
CA PRO A 125 -4.35 12.81 0.19
C PRO A 125 -3.73 14.17 -0.12
N ASP A 126 -3.63 14.49 -1.42
CA ASP A 126 -3.52 15.88 -1.84
C ASP A 126 -4.90 16.54 -1.61
N PHE A 127 -4.95 17.49 -0.69
CA PHE A 127 -6.21 18.18 -0.35
C PHE A 127 -6.70 19.14 -1.45
N THR A 128 -5.91 19.36 -2.49
CA THR A 128 -6.28 20.19 -3.64
C THR A 128 -6.86 19.39 -4.81
N LYS A 129 -6.56 18.09 -4.89
CA LYS A 129 -6.94 17.23 -6.01
C LYS A 129 -7.40 15.86 -5.55
N GLU A 130 -8.63 15.53 -5.91
CA GLU A 130 -9.20 14.22 -5.60
C GLU A 130 -8.46 13.10 -6.35
N GLY A 131 -8.16 12.01 -5.63
CA GLY A 131 -7.49 10.84 -6.19
C GLY A 131 -5.97 10.97 -6.32
N GLU A 132 -5.37 12.08 -5.90
CA GLU A 132 -3.92 12.23 -5.79
C GLU A 132 -3.48 12.06 -4.32
N TYR A 133 -2.32 11.43 -4.13
CA TYR A 133 -1.79 11.11 -2.81
C TYR A 133 -0.27 11.30 -2.77
N LEU A 134 0.26 11.53 -1.58
CA LEU A 134 1.68 11.70 -1.31
C LEU A 134 2.16 10.67 -0.29
N ILE A 135 3.30 10.05 -0.58
CA ILE A 135 4.02 9.22 0.39
C ILE A 135 4.77 10.15 1.36
N VAL A 136 4.64 9.88 2.65
CA VAL A 136 5.40 10.60 3.69
C VAL A 136 6.52 9.70 4.21
N ASP A 137 7.75 10.00 3.80
CA ASP A 137 8.95 9.23 4.13
C ASP A 137 9.88 9.93 5.13
N VAL A 138 9.72 11.24 5.35
CA VAL A 138 10.58 12.07 6.21
C VAL A 138 10.63 11.58 7.67
N VAL A 139 9.55 10.97 8.17
CA VAL A 139 9.46 10.44 9.54
C VAL A 139 9.75 8.94 9.64
N ASP A 140 10.05 8.30 8.50
CA ASP A 140 10.21 6.86 8.36
C ASP A 140 11.43 6.54 7.48
N ALA A 141 12.59 6.37 8.14
CA ALA A 141 13.86 6.12 7.46
C ALA A 141 13.83 4.85 6.59
N ASP A 142 13.06 3.83 6.96
CA ASP A 142 12.89 2.62 6.14
C ASP A 142 12.09 2.92 4.87
N MET A 143 11.01 3.71 4.98
CA MET A 143 10.27 4.16 3.80
C MET A 143 11.16 5.01 2.89
N PHE A 144 11.92 5.95 3.44
CA PHE A 144 12.86 6.78 2.67
C PHE A 144 13.83 5.93 1.85
N LEU A 145 14.45 4.91 2.46
CA LEU A 145 15.37 4.00 1.75
C LEU A 145 14.65 3.18 0.68
N ARG A 146 13.43 2.69 0.96
CA ARG A 146 12.62 1.95 -0.03
C ARG A 146 12.32 2.80 -1.24
N ILE A 147 11.80 4.00 -1.01
CA ILE A 147 11.43 4.93 -2.06
C ILE A 147 12.66 5.36 -2.86
N LYS A 148 13.77 5.69 -2.19
CA LYS A 148 15.03 6.03 -2.88
C LYS A 148 15.47 4.94 -3.85
N GLU A 149 15.41 3.67 -3.46
CA GLU A 149 15.74 2.55 -4.35
C GLU A 149 14.78 2.39 -5.53
N LEU A 150 13.49 2.68 -5.34
CA LEU A 150 12.48 2.60 -6.41
C LEU A 150 12.73 3.68 -7.46
N PHE A 151 12.91 4.92 -7.03
CA PHE A 151 13.03 6.06 -7.95
C PHE A 151 14.45 6.26 -8.49
N SER A 152 15.51 5.80 -7.80
CA SER A 152 16.86 5.77 -8.37
C SER A 152 16.99 4.85 -9.59
N ARG A 153 16.09 3.84 -9.70
CA ARG A 153 16.06 2.92 -10.85
C ARG A 153 15.32 3.49 -12.07
N VAL A 154 14.56 4.57 -11.89
CA VAL A 154 13.80 5.23 -12.97
C VAL A 154 14.69 6.21 -13.75
N GLU A 155 15.82 6.64 -13.18
CA GLU A 155 16.77 7.57 -13.80
C GLU A 155 17.91 6.92 -14.61
N MET A 156 17.92 5.59 -14.77
CA MET A 156 18.90 4.84 -15.58
C MET A 156 18.32 4.30 -16.89
#